data_AF-A0A674AM38-F1
#
_entry.id   AF-A0A674AM38-F1
#
_cell.length_a   1.000
_cell.length_b   1.000
_cell.length_c   1.000
_cell.angle_alpha   90.00
_cell.angle_beta   90.00
_cell.angle_gamma   90.00
#
_symmetry.space_group_name_H-M   'P 1'
#
loop_
_entity.id
_entity.type
_entity.pdbx_description
1 polymer ?
#
loop_
_entity_poly.entity_id
_entity_poly.type
_entity_poly.pdbx_seq_one_letter_code
_entity_poly.pdbx_strand_id
1 'polypeptide(L)'
;SSSGNNVFFFLLGNDSLLPNADLLLSEPFCSRKMDEGKPVEGKEDNTKLQYYYNEGADICFPFFYKGLEGNGNRFNTDRECMEACSAKFDELYPAAGRLLQRVAAVWRPFC
;
A
#
# COMPACT_ATOMS: atom_id res chain seq x y z
N SER A 1 15.43 -15.60 54.69
CA SER A 1 15.21 -15.07 53.32
C SER A 1 14.15 -15.93 52.67
N SER A 2 13.00 -15.34 52.39
CA SER A 2 11.77 -15.92 51.81
C SER A 2 12.05 -16.86 50.64
N SER A 3 11.71 -18.15 50.77
CA SER A 3 10.43 -18.77 50.37
C SER A 3 10.16 -18.68 48.87
N GLY A 4 10.41 -19.81 48.19
CA GLY A 4 9.93 -20.04 46.84
C GLY A 4 8.41 -20.20 46.79
N ASN A 5 7.86 -20.03 45.60
CA ASN A 5 6.60 -20.64 45.17
C ASN A 5 6.56 -20.63 43.64
N ASN A 6 6.77 -21.81 43.06
CA ASN A 6 6.32 -22.15 41.72
C ASN A 6 4.80 -22.31 41.82
N VAL A 7 4.02 -21.40 41.24
CA VAL A 7 2.59 -21.61 41.04
C VAL A 7 2.30 -21.49 39.57
N PHE A 8 2.30 -22.65 38.92
CA PHE A 8 1.59 -22.90 37.69
C PHE A 8 0.11 -22.59 37.94
N PHE A 9 -0.37 -21.45 37.46
CA PHE A 9 -1.81 -21.23 37.28
C PHE A 9 -2.12 -21.33 35.79
N PHE A 10 -2.48 -22.54 35.37
CA PHE A 10 -3.46 -22.69 34.31
C PHE A 10 -4.78 -22.13 34.84
N LEU A 11 -5.16 -20.94 34.38
CA LEU A 11 -6.57 -20.59 34.29
C LEU A 11 -6.86 -20.35 32.82
N LEU A 12 -7.36 -21.43 32.23
CA LEU A 12 -8.47 -21.49 31.29
C LEU A 12 -8.79 -20.15 30.62
N GLY A 13 -8.55 -20.13 29.31
CA GLY A 13 -9.09 -19.10 28.44
C GLY A 13 -10.56 -18.86 28.71
N ASN A 14 -10.88 -17.58 28.85
CA ASN A 14 -12.19 -17.08 28.54
C ASN A 14 -11.98 -15.85 27.67
N ASP A 15 -12.32 -16.01 26.40
CA ASP A 15 -12.66 -14.93 25.47
C ASP A 15 -13.43 -13.84 26.20
N SER A 16 -12.85 -12.64 26.36
CA SER A 16 -13.57 -11.38 26.56
C SER A 16 -12.58 -10.27 26.88
N LEU A 17 -11.77 -9.83 25.92
CA LEU A 17 -11.31 -8.44 25.89
C LEU A 17 -11.18 -8.04 24.41
N LEU A 18 -12.29 -7.61 23.84
CA LEU A 18 -12.30 -6.75 22.65
C LEU A 18 -11.77 -5.37 23.08
N PRO A 19 -10.63 -4.87 22.57
CA PRO A 19 -10.37 -3.44 22.59
C PRO A 19 -11.03 -2.84 21.34
N ASN A 20 -12.36 -2.70 21.35
CA ASN A 20 -13.04 -1.83 20.39
C ASN A 20 -13.01 -0.39 20.91
N ALA A 21 -11.97 0.36 20.53
CA ALA A 21 -11.97 1.82 20.59
C ALA A 21 -11.00 2.46 19.56
N ASP A 22 -10.80 1.83 18.41
CA ASP A 22 -10.14 2.49 17.24
C ASP A 22 -10.77 2.06 15.90
N LEU A 23 -12.01 1.55 15.93
CA LEU A 23 -12.71 0.98 14.78
C LEU A 23 -13.36 2.05 13.88
N LEU A 24 -12.62 3.11 13.55
CA LEU A 24 -12.95 4.02 12.44
C LEU A 24 -11.67 4.59 11.79
N LEU A 25 -10.60 3.80 11.72
CA LEU A 25 -9.45 4.11 10.88
C LEU A 25 -9.96 4.12 9.44
N SER A 26 -10.07 5.31 8.88
CA SER A 26 -10.51 5.55 7.50
C SER A 26 -9.89 4.50 6.58
N GLU A 27 -10.70 3.78 5.82
CA GLU A 27 -10.25 2.80 4.83
C GLU A 27 -8.98 3.31 4.13
N PRO A 28 -7.89 2.51 4.09
CA PRO A 28 -6.63 2.92 3.52
C PRO A 28 -6.89 3.45 2.12
N PHE A 29 -6.31 4.61 1.76
CA PHE A 29 -6.69 5.31 0.54
C PHE A 29 -6.51 4.43 -0.70
N CYS A 30 -5.55 3.52 -0.70
CA CYS A 30 -5.32 2.52 -1.75
C CYS A 30 -6.51 1.57 -2.00
N SER A 31 -7.30 1.25 -0.97
CA SER A 31 -8.47 0.36 -1.10
C SER A 31 -9.73 1.11 -1.54
N ARG A 32 -9.67 2.44 -1.65
CA ARG A 32 -10.80 3.24 -2.15
C ARG A 32 -10.96 3.03 -3.64
N LYS A 33 -12.21 3.04 -4.12
CA LYS A 33 -12.50 2.97 -5.56
C LYS A 33 -11.98 4.20 -6.30
N MET A 34 -11.74 4.08 -7.59
CA MET A 34 -11.46 5.26 -8.41
C MET A 34 -12.61 6.27 -8.33
N ASP A 35 -12.27 7.55 -8.30
CA ASP A 35 -13.25 8.64 -8.28
C ASP A 35 -12.83 9.70 -9.28
N GLU A 36 -13.64 9.83 -10.35
CA GLU A 36 -13.45 10.81 -11.42
C GLU A 36 -13.63 12.24 -10.93
N GLY A 37 -14.28 12.44 -9.77
CA GLY A 37 -14.61 13.75 -9.24
C GLY A 37 -15.61 14.50 -10.10
N LYS A 38 -15.62 15.82 -9.95
CA LYS A 38 -16.51 16.72 -10.69
C LYS A 38 -15.76 17.51 -11.76
N PRO A 39 -16.41 17.83 -12.89
CA PRO A 39 -15.86 18.74 -13.88
C PRO A 39 -15.74 20.15 -13.29
N VAL A 40 -14.71 20.87 -13.73
CA VAL A 40 -14.56 22.30 -13.41
C VAL A 40 -15.57 23.08 -14.26
N GLU A 41 -16.52 23.75 -13.61
CA GLU A 41 -17.47 24.62 -14.30
C GLU A 41 -16.74 25.74 -15.07
N GLY A 42 -17.20 26.03 -16.29
CA GLY A 42 -16.61 27.06 -17.13
C GLY A 42 -15.24 26.70 -17.72
N LYS A 43 -14.79 25.45 -17.60
CA LYS A 43 -13.56 24.96 -18.24
C LYS A 43 -13.82 23.67 -19.01
N GLU A 44 -14.00 23.81 -20.32
CA GLU A 44 -14.05 22.68 -21.24
C GLU A 44 -12.70 21.94 -21.24
N ASP A 45 -12.75 20.62 -21.24
CA ASP A 45 -11.59 19.71 -21.36
C ASP A 45 -10.49 19.81 -20.27
N ASN A 46 -10.88 19.95 -18.99
CA ASN A 46 -9.92 19.86 -17.87
C ASN A 46 -9.64 18.42 -17.39
N THR A 47 -9.97 17.42 -18.20
CA THR A 47 -9.81 16.01 -17.83
C THR A 47 -8.34 15.60 -17.86
N LYS A 48 -7.85 14.96 -16.81
CA LYS A 48 -6.45 14.49 -16.68
C LYS A 48 -6.38 12.98 -16.64
N LEU A 49 -5.42 12.41 -17.37
CA LEU A 49 -5.06 11.00 -17.23
C LEU A 49 -4.32 10.81 -15.89
N GLN A 50 -4.89 10.01 -15.02
CA GLN A 50 -4.34 9.67 -13.71
C GLN A 50 -4.39 8.15 -13.51
N TYR A 51 -3.78 7.65 -12.45
CA TYR A 51 -3.75 6.23 -12.11
C TYR A 51 -4.40 5.99 -10.76
N TYR A 52 -5.15 4.90 -10.63
CA TYR A 52 -5.70 4.44 -9.36
C TYR A 52 -5.25 2.99 -9.11
N TYR A 53 -5.05 2.63 -7.86
CA TYR A 53 -4.69 1.28 -7.46
C TYR A 53 -5.94 0.41 -7.34
N ASN A 54 -5.93 -0.75 -7.98
CA ASN A 54 -6.96 -1.76 -7.82
C ASN A 54 -6.43 -2.91 -6.95
N GLU A 55 -6.88 -2.96 -5.70
CA GLU A 55 -6.49 -3.98 -4.73
C GLU A 55 -6.81 -5.42 -5.18
N GLY A 56 -7.91 -5.62 -5.91
CA GLY A 56 -8.30 -6.94 -6.39
C GLY A 56 -7.37 -7.48 -7.48
N ALA A 57 -6.74 -6.59 -8.24
CA ALA A 57 -5.74 -6.95 -9.26
C ALA A 57 -4.30 -6.77 -8.77
N ASP A 58 -4.08 -6.06 -7.66
CA ASP A 58 -2.77 -5.60 -7.17
C ASP A 58 -1.98 -4.85 -8.26
N ILE A 59 -2.70 -4.04 -9.05
CA ILE A 59 -2.18 -3.30 -10.21
C ILE A 59 -2.86 -1.94 -10.29
N CYS A 60 -2.11 -0.93 -10.77
CA CYS A 60 -2.61 0.39 -11.06
C CYS A 60 -3.22 0.50 -12.47
N PHE A 61 -4.43 1.07 -12.58
CA PHE A 61 -5.11 1.28 -13.85
C PHE A 61 -5.25 2.77 -14.18
N PRO A 62 -5.15 3.15 -15.46
CA PRO A 62 -5.39 4.52 -15.88
C PRO A 62 -6.89 4.86 -15.81
N PHE A 63 -7.19 6.10 -15.44
CA PHE A 63 -8.54 6.69 -15.47
C PHE A 63 -8.48 8.19 -15.74
N PHE A 64 -9.64 8.77 -16.07
CA PHE A 64 -9.79 10.18 -16.40
C PHE A 64 -10.40 10.96 -15.22
N TYR A 65 -9.60 11.85 -14.61
CA TYR A 65 -10.03 12.71 -13.51
C TYR A 65 -10.52 14.06 -14.02
N LYS A 66 -11.70 14.50 -13.57
CA LYS A 66 -12.42 15.67 -14.09
C LYS A 66 -12.00 17.01 -13.45
N GLY A 67 -11.24 16.96 -12.35
CA GLY A 67 -10.48 18.10 -11.84
C GLY A 67 -10.81 18.56 -10.43
N LEU A 68 -12.03 18.31 -9.93
CA LEU A 68 -12.44 18.68 -8.55
C LEU A 68 -12.86 17.45 -7.75
N GLU A 69 -12.74 17.54 -6.43
CA GLU A 69 -13.12 16.48 -5.49
C GLU A 69 -12.33 15.17 -5.74
N GLY A 70 -12.98 14.02 -5.60
CA GLY A 70 -12.34 12.72 -5.69
C GLY A 70 -11.75 12.25 -4.36
N ASN A 71 -10.96 11.18 -4.44
CA ASN A 71 -10.26 10.62 -3.29
C ASN A 71 -8.74 10.52 -3.54
N GLY A 72 -8.01 10.03 -2.52
CA GLY A 72 -6.55 9.91 -2.52
C GLY A 72 -5.99 8.73 -3.31
N ASN A 73 -6.82 7.83 -3.84
CA ASN A 73 -6.36 6.76 -4.74
C ASN A 73 -6.17 7.31 -6.16
N ARG A 74 -5.26 8.28 -6.30
CA ARG A 74 -5.04 9.01 -7.55
C ARG A 74 -3.60 9.50 -7.64
N PHE A 75 -2.90 9.04 -8.67
CA PHE A 75 -1.48 9.32 -8.90
C PHE A 75 -1.26 9.82 -10.32
N ASN A 76 -0.13 10.50 -10.56
CA ASN A 76 0.18 11.04 -11.89
C ASN A 76 0.84 9.98 -12.78
N THR A 77 1.50 9.02 -12.17
CA THR A 77 2.15 7.92 -12.88
C THR A 77 1.78 6.57 -12.28
N ASP A 78 1.82 5.55 -13.13
CA ASP A 78 1.70 4.15 -12.73
C ASP A 78 2.75 3.76 -11.67
N ARG A 79 3.99 4.25 -11.82
CA ARG A 79 5.07 4.02 -10.86
C ARG A 79 4.77 4.56 -9.47
N GLU A 80 4.34 5.83 -9.36
CA GLU A 80 3.96 6.45 -8.09
C GLU A 80 2.82 5.69 -7.41
N CYS A 81 1.85 5.22 -8.21
CA CYS A 81 0.73 4.44 -7.73
C CYS A 81 1.19 3.09 -7.14
N MET A 82 2.04 2.36 -7.87
CA MET A 82 2.57 1.08 -7.42
C MET A 82 3.48 1.26 -6.20
N GLU A 83 4.29 2.32 -6.15
CA GLU A 83 5.14 2.66 -5.00
C GLU A 83 4.33 2.94 -3.74
N ALA A 84 3.20 3.64 -3.88
CA ALA A 84 2.36 4.02 -2.76
C ALA A 84 1.52 2.85 -2.22
N CYS A 85 1.08 1.94 -3.08
CA CYS A 85 0.01 1.00 -2.75
C CYS A 85 0.35 -0.49 -2.89
N SER A 86 1.36 -0.87 -3.68
CA SER A 86 1.69 -2.28 -3.92
C SER A 86 2.99 -2.70 -3.23
N ALA A 87 2.93 -3.82 -2.50
CA ALA A 87 4.13 -4.45 -1.94
C ALA A 87 5.07 -5.00 -3.03
N LYS A 88 4.58 -5.18 -4.26
CA LYS A 88 5.37 -5.68 -5.40
C LYS A 88 6.18 -4.60 -6.11
N PHE A 89 6.10 -3.33 -5.66
CA PHE A 89 6.84 -2.24 -6.28
C PHE A 89 8.33 -2.55 -6.44
N ASP A 90 8.96 -3.09 -5.40
CA ASP A 90 10.39 -3.44 -5.39
C ASP A 90 10.76 -4.52 -6.43
N GLU A 91 9.82 -5.41 -6.76
CA GLU A 91 9.98 -6.46 -7.76
C GLU A 91 9.78 -5.92 -9.19
N LEU A 92 8.78 -5.07 -9.39
CA LEU A 92 8.39 -4.53 -10.70
C LEU A 92 9.26 -3.34 -11.15
N TYR A 93 9.67 -2.49 -10.22
CA TYR A 93 10.50 -1.30 -10.46
C TYR A 93 11.79 -1.37 -9.67
N PRO A 94 12.66 -2.35 -9.96
CA PRO A 94 13.92 -2.48 -9.24
C PRO A 94 14.73 -1.20 -9.41
N ALA A 95 15.23 -0.67 -8.29
CA ALA A 95 16.26 0.36 -8.34
C ALA A 95 17.41 -0.17 -9.19
N ALA A 96 17.94 0.65 -10.11
CA ALA A 96 18.97 0.26 -11.07
C ALA A 96 20.22 -0.41 -10.41
N GLY A 97 20.40 -0.25 -9.08
CA GLY A 97 21.43 -0.93 -8.29
C GLY A 97 21.13 -2.38 -7.85
N ARG A 98 19.88 -2.86 -7.82
CA ARG A 98 19.55 -4.24 -7.36
C ARG A 98 19.68 -5.29 -8.47
N LEU A 99 19.51 -4.92 -9.74
CA LEU A 99 19.73 -5.82 -10.87
C LEU A 99 21.22 -6.07 -11.17
N LEU A 100 22.09 -5.10 -10.86
CA LEU A 100 23.54 -5.22 -11.06
C LEU A 100 24.23 -6.13 -10.03
N GLN A 101 23.58 -6.43 -8.89
CA GLN A 101 24.14 -7.35 -7.90
C GLN A 101 24.10 -8.82 -8.34
N ARG A 102 23.16 -9.20 -9.23
CA ARG A 102 23.12 -10.58 -9.79
C ARG A 102 24.21 -10.85 -10.83
N VAL A 103 24.79 -9.79 -11.43
CA VAL A 103 25.91 -9.92 -12.39
C VAL A 103 27.29 -9.78 -11.72
N ALA A 104 27.37 -9.20 -10.52
CA ALA A 104 28.63 -9.08 -9.77
C ALA A 104 29.09 -10.38 -9.07
N ALA A 105 28.20 -11.34 -8.84
CA ALA A 105 28.51 -12.59 -8.13
C ALA A 105 29.28 -13.64 -8.96
N VAL A 106 29.62 -13.34 -10.22
CA VAL A 106 30.33 -14.27 -11.12
C VAL A 106 31.84 -13.97 -11.22
N TRP A 107 32.34 -12.88 -10.61
CA TRP A 107 33.78 -12.66 -10.46
C TRP A 107 34.28 -13.29 -9.15
N ARG A 108 34.29 -14.63 -9.11
CA ARG A 108 35.26 -15.34 -8.26
C ARG A 108 36.58 -15.33 -9.04
N PRO A 109 37.61 -14.59 -8.63
CA PRO A 109 38.94 -14.90 -9.10
C PRO A 109 39.21 -16.31 -8.57
N PHE A 110 39.29 -17.28 -9.48
CA PHE A 110 39.93 -18.55 -9.18
C PHE A 110 41.35 -18.21 -8.70
N CYS A 111 41.56 -18.25 -7.38
CA CYS A 111 42.77 -18.86 -6.86
C CYS A 111 42.44 -20.33 -6.61
#